data_AF-A0A090QJD4-F1
#
_entry.id   AF-A0A090QJD4-F1
#
_cell.length_a   1.000
_cell.length_b   1.000
_cell.length_c   1.000
_cell.angle_alpha   90.00
_cell.angle_beta   90.00
_cell.angle_gamma   90.00
#
_symmetry.space_group_name_H-M   'P 1'
#
loop_
_entity.id
_entity.type
_entity.pdbx_description
1 polymer ?
#
loop_
_entity_poly.entity_id
_entity_poly.type
_entity_poly.pdbx_seq_one_letter_code
_entity_poly.pdbx_strand_id
1 'polypeptide(L)'
;MEGIDKLLKPQSITIIGASDNPARAGNVVIRNLLAGSFRGPIMPVTPKYDAVAGVLAYPTIDSLPRVPDLAIVCTHASRNVDIIEQLGKKGVKVAIILAAGMNQIHHDDAPPKKSGCLPPPSNTTCVLSVRIAWD
;
A
#
# COMPACT_ATOMS: atom_id res chain seq x y z
N MET A 1 -16.72 17.18 10.84
CA MET A 1 -16.77 16.06 9.88
C MET A 1 -15.35 15.51 9.73
N GLU A 2 -14.83 14.82 10.75
CA GLU A 2 -13.38 14.53 10.93
C GLU A 2 -12.90 13.21 10.29
N GLY A 3 -13.70 12.58 9.43
CA GLY A 3 -13.47 11.19 8.99
C GLY A 3 -12.74 11.00 7.66
N ILE A 4 -12.38 12.07 6.93
CA ILE A 4 -11.80 11.99 5.57
C ILE A 4 -10.48 12.77 5.45
N ASP A 5 -10.17 13.66 6.38
CA ASP A 5 -9.00 14.54 6.28
C ASP A 5 -7.69 13.78 6.18
N LYS A 6 -7.56 12.65 6.86
CA LYS A 6 -6.37 11.77 6.77
C LYS A 6 -6.18 11.16 5.38
N LEU A 7 -7.25 10.99 4.60
CA LEU A 7 -7.17 10.50 3.23
C LEU A 7 -6.82 11.63 2.25
N LEU A 8 -7.40 12.82 2.43
CA LEU A 8 -7.25 13.94 1.49
C LEU A 8 -6.01 14.81 1.77
N LYS A 9 -5.57 14.88 3.03
CA LYS A 9 -4.47 15.71 3.51
C LYS A 9 -3.63 14.97 4.57
N PRO A 10 -3.08 13.79 4.25
CA PRO A 10 -2.22 13.07 5.19
C PRO A 10 -0.98 13.90 5.56
N GLN A 11 -0.58 13.88 6.82
CA GLN A 11 0.68 14.49 7.27
C GLN A 11 1.81 13.45 7.35
N SER A 12 1.49 12.18 7.12
CA SER A 12 2.40 11.05 7.17
C SER A 12 1.89 9.88 6.35
N ILE A 13 2.78 9.25 5.58
CA ILE A 13 2.42 8.14 4.70
C ILE A 13 3.37 6.97 4.92
N THR A 14 2.82 5.77 5.10
CA THR A 14 3.57 4.51 5.03
C THR A 14 3.30 3.79 3.72
N ILE A 15 4.31 3.11 3.18
CA ILE A 15 4.19 2.32 1.94
C ILE A 15 4.57 0.88 2.25
N ILE A 16 3.59 -0.03 2.28
CA ILE A 16 3.81 -1.45 2.49
C ILE A 16 4.09 -2.13 1.16
N GLY A 17 5.13 -2.96 1.10
CA GLY A 17 5.62 -3.51 -0.17
C GLY A 17 6.52 -2.53 -0.91
N ALA A 18 7.23 -1.67 -0.17
CA ALA A 18 8.25 -0.82 -0.74
C ALA A 18 9.38 -1.64 -1.38
N SER A 19 9.93 -1.14 -2.48
CA SER A 19 10.97 -1.82 -3.23
C SER A 19 11.79 -0.80 -3.99
N ASP A 20 13.10 -1.03 -4.13
CA ASP A 20 13.97 -0.17 -4.93
C ASP A 20 13.92 -0.49 -6.45
N ASN A 21 13.31 -1.62 -6.82
CA ASN A 21 13.02 -1.94 -8.22
C ASN A 21 12.00 -0.93 -8.81
N PRO A 22 12.36 -0.19 -9.88
CA PRO A 22 11.51 0.86 -10.45
C PRO A 22 10.22 0.34 -11.10
N ALA A 23 10.14 -0.95 -11.45
CA ALA A 23 8.94 -1.57 -12.02
C ALA A 23 7.88 -1.92 -10.97
N ARG A 24 8.18 -1.78 -9.67
CA ARG A 24 7.24 -2.13 -8.59
C ARG A 24 6.44 -0.90 -8.16
N ALA A 25 5.13 -1.10 -7.94
CA ALA A 25 4.21 -0.03 -7.53
C ALA A 25 4.71 0.75 -6.30
N GLY A 26 5.29 0.06 -5.29
CA GLY A 26 5.88 0.72 -4.12
C GLY A 26 6.96 1.74 -4.45
N ASN A 27 7.82 1.47 -5.45
CA ASN A 27 8.85 2.42 -5.90
C ASN A 27 8.22 3.64 -6.58
N VAL A 28 7.29 3.40 -7.49
CA VAL A 28 6.58 4.44 -8.24
C VAL A 28 5.86 5.40 -7.28
N VAL A 29 5.16 4.87 -6.28
CA VAL A 29 4.48 5.68 -5.26
C VAL A 29 5.46 6.56 -4.49
N ILE A 30 6.57 5.99 -3.99
CA ILE A 30 7.56 6.76 -3.23
C ILE A 30 8.16 7.88 -4.09
N ARG A 31 8.56 7.57 -5.34
CA ARG A 31 9.10 8.57 -6.27
C ARG A 31 8.09 9.68 -6.57
N ASN A 32 6.82 9.34 -6.74
CA ASN A 32 5.76 10.33 -6.98
C ASN A 32 5.54 11.25 -5.77
N LEU A 33 5.59 10.71 -4.55
CA LEU A 33 5.49 11.51 -3.33
C LEU A 33 6.68 12.48 -3.18
N LEU A 34 7.89 12.01 -3.49
CA LEU A 34 9.10 12.84 -3.47
C LEU A 34 9.04 13.94 -4.54
N ALA A 35 8.71 13.59 -5.79
CA ALA A 35 8.57 14.53 -6.90
C ALA A 35 7.43 15.54 -6.67
N GLY A 36 6.34 15.09 -6.05
CA GLY A 36 5.20 15.91 -5.65
C GLY A 36 5.46 16.79 -4.43
N SER A 37 6.69 16.83 -3.91
CA SER A 37 7.08 17.64 -2.75
C SER A 37 6.22 17.38 -1.52
N PHE A 38 5.84 16.13 -1.27
CA PHE A 38 5.15 15.75 -0.04
C PHE A 38 6.01 16.13 1.17
N ARG A 39 5.47 16.99 2.04
CA ARG A 39 6.22 17.59 3.16
C ARG A 39 6.22 16.72 4.42
N GLY A 40 5.43 15.66 4.43
CA GLY A 40 5.36 14.72 5.56
C GLY A 40 6.41 13.61 5.45
N PRO A 41 6.69 12.92 6.56
CA PRO A 41 7.43 11.67 6.57
C PRO A 41 6.83 10.61 5.64
N ILE A 42 7.69 10.10 4.77
CA ILE A 42 7.48 8.92 3.95
C ILE A 42 8.16 7.78 4.68
N MET A 43 7.43 6.73 5.02
CA MET A 43 7.95 5.58 5.78
C MET A 43 7.78 4.30 4.96
N PRO A 44 8.74 3.95 4.10
CA PRO A 44 8.73 2.69 3.37
C PRO A 44 8.81 1.50 4.32
N VAL A 45 8.01 0.46 4.10
CA VAL A 45 8.07 -0.79 4.86
C VAL A 45 8.44 -1.95 3.94
N THR A 46 9.59 -2.55 4.22
CA THR A 46 10.12 -3.70 3.49
C THR A 46 11.23 -4.38 4.29
N PRO A 47 11.24 -5.71 4.43
CA PRO A 47 12.32 -6.42 5.09
C PRO A 47 13.58 -6.55 4.21
N LYS A 48 13.50 -6.15 2.93
CA LYS A 48 14.54 -6.43 1.93
C LYS A 48 15.58 -5.32 1.80
N TYR A 49 15.22 -4.08 2.10
CA TYR A 49 16.04 -2.92 1.81
C TYR A 49 16.12 -2.03 3.06
N ASP A 50 17.32 -1.52 3.36
CA ASP A 50 17.51 -0.52 4.42
C ASP A 50 17.02 0.87 4.00
N ALA A 51 16.99 1.14 2.69
CA ALA A 51 16.44 2.36 2.12
C ALA A 51 15.77 2.08 0.75
N VAL A 52 14.75 2.87 0.41
CA VAL A 52 14.07 2.81 -0.89
C VAL A 52 14.00 4.23 -1.46
N ALA A 53 14.53 4.43 -2.68
CA ALA A 53 14.64 5.75 -3.30
C ALA A 53 15.31 6.82 -2.39
N GLY A 54 16.30 6.40 -1.59
CA GLY A 54 17.02 7.28 -0.66
C GLY A 54 16.29 7.57 0.66
N VAL A 55 15.09 7.01 0.88
CA VAL A 55 14.33 7.15 2.12
C VAL A 55 14.55 5.92 3.00
N LEU A 56 14.88 6.13 4.28
CA LEU A 56 15.09 5.05 5.26
C LEU A 56 13.85 4.16 5.35
N ALA A 57 14.05 2.86 5.17
CA ALA A 57 13.00 1.86 5.17
C ALA A 57 12.97 1.11 6.51
N TYR A 58 11.79 0.60 6.84
CA TYR A 58 11.49 -0.09 8.08
C TYR A 58 11.19 -1.56 7.79
N PRO A 59 11.75 -2.52 8.54
CA PRO A 59 11.58 -3.95 8.24
C PRO A 59 10.14 -4.42 8.47
N THR A 60 9.41 -3.82 9.40
CA THR A 60 8.03 -4.22 9.78
C THR A 60 7.15 -3.01 10.08
N ILE A 61 5.82 -3.21 10.08
CA ILE A 61 4.84 -2.17 10.47
C ILE A 61 5.07 -1.73 11.92
N ASP A 62 5.42 -2.65 12.81
CA ASP A 62 5.67 -2.34 14.22
C ASP A 62 6.91 -1.47 14.42
N SER A 63 7.93 -1.62 13.56
CA SER A 63 9.15 -0.80 13.61
C SER A 63 8.96 0.65 13.16
N LEU A 64 7.77 1.02 12.64
CA LEU A 64 7.48 2.40 12.29
C LEU A 64 7.58 3.32 13.53
N PRO A 65 8.27 4.47 13.43
CA PRO A 65 8.56 5.36 14.56
C PRO A 65 7.30 6.10 15.06
N ARG A 66 6.23 6.11 14.26
CA ARG A 66 4.94 6.68 14.62
C ARG A 66 3.83 6.02 13.81
N VAL A 67 2.58 6.26 14.24
CA VAL A 67 1.39 5.83 13.50
C VAL A 67 1.20 6.73 12.27
N PRO A 68 1.23 6.19 11.04
CA PRO A 68 0.95 6.96 9.84
C PRO A 68 -0.53 7.35 9.73
N ASP A 69 -0.80 8.48 9.09
CA ASP A 69 -2.17 8.92 8.77
C ASP A 69 -2.78 8.09 7.66
N LEU A 70 -1.94 7.69 6.70
CA LEU A 70 -2.32 6.92 5.52
C LEU A 70 -1.31 5.80 5.26
N ALA A 71 -1.81 4.59 5.05
CA ALA A 71 -1.04 3.48 4.51
C ALA A 71 -1.36 3.25 3.04
N ILE A 72 -0.33 3.00 2.22
CA ILE A 72 -0.48 2.56 0.84
C ILE A 72 0.08 1.13 0.75
N VAL A 73 -0.77 0.17 0.42
CA VAL A 73 -0.45 -1.25 0.39
C VAL A 73 -0.21 -1.69 -1.06
N CYS A 74 1.05 -1.92 -1.40
CA CYS A 74 1.51 -2.32 -2.74
C CYS A 74 1.94 -3.81 -2.77
N THR A 75 1.21 -4.67 -2.09
CA THR A 75 1.52 -6.11 -1.95
C THR A 75 0.58 -7.00 -2.75
N HIS A 76 0.93 -8.28 -2.86
CA HIS A 76 0.05 -9.29 -3.45
C HIS A 76 -1.21 -9.48 -2.60
N ALA A 77 -2.35 -9.76 -3.25
CA ALA A 77 -3.66 -9.84 -2.60
C ALA A 77 -3.69 -10.79 -1.40
N SER A 78 -3.00 -11.93 -1.50
CA SER A 78 -2.91 -12.94 -0.43
C SER A 78 -2.31 -12.43 0.88
N ARG A 79 -1.60 -11.30 0.90
CA ARG A 79 -1.01 -10.72 2.12
C ARG A 79 -1.82 -9.56 2.68
N ASN A 80 -2.83 -9.09 1.98
CA ASN A 80 -3.49 -7.83 2.33
C ASN A 80 -4.28 -7.94 3.64
N VAL A 81 -4.91 -9.07 3.94
CA VAL A 81 -5.67 -9.29 5.18
C VAL A 81 -4.74 -9.11 6.39
N ASP A 82 -3.65 -9.88 6.46
CA ASP A 82 -2.68 -9.79 7.55
C ASP A 82 -2.06 -8.39 7.69
N ILE A 83 -1.78 -7.73 6.56
CA ILE A 83 -1.23 -6.36 6.56
C ILE A 83 -2.24 -5.37 7.13
N ILE A 84 -3.50 -5.47 6.74
CA ILE A 84 -4.57 -4.60 7.23
C ILE A 84 -4.77 -4.79 8.74
N GLU A 85 -4.74 -6.02 9.22
CA GLU A 85 -4.81 -6.29 10.66
C GLU A 85 -3.63 -5.69 11.43
N GLN A 86 -2.42 -5.82 10.91
CA GLN A 86 -1.23 -5.20 11.53
C GLN A 86 -1.32 -3.67 11.53
N LEU A 87 -1.81 -3.08 10.44
CA LEU A 87 -2.05 -1.64 10.35
C LEU A 87 -3.10 -1.18 11.37
N GLY A 88 -4.19 -1.94 11.52
CA GLY A 88 -5.23 -1.69 12.53
C GLY A 88 -4.67 -1.75 13.96
N LYS A 89 -3.88 -2.79 14.28
CA LYS A 89 -3.19 -2.92 15.59
C LYS A 89 -2.23 -1.77 15.88
N LYS A 90 -1.53 -1.26 14.84
CA LYS A 90 -0.67 -0.08 14.96
C LYS A 90 -1.46 1.23 15.12
N GLY A 91 -2.78 1.22 14.89
CA GLY A 91 -3.66 2.39 15.01
C GLY A 91 -3.84 3.19 13.72
N VAL A 92 -3.48 2.62 12.56
CA VAL A 92 -3.64 3.27 11.26
C VAL A 92 -5.11 3.29 10.87
N LYS A 93 -5.65 4.48 10.66
CA LYS A 93 -7.09 4.68 10.41
C LYS A 93 -7.48 4.58 8.94
N VAL A 94 -6.53 4.73 8.01
CA VAL A 94 -6.82 4.78 6.56
C VAL A 94 -5.77 4.00 5.78
N ALA A 95 -6.22 3.15 4.86
CA ALA A 95 -5.35 2.40 3.96
C ALA A 95 -5.88 2.45 2.51
N ILE A 96 -4.98 2.64 1.54
CA ILE A 96 -5.25 2.49 0.11
C ILE A 96 -4.57 1.22 -0.35
N ILE A 97 -5.30 0.34 -1.04
CA ILE A 97 -4.74 -0.92 -1.53
C ILE A 97 -4.48 -0.78 -3.03
N LEU A 98 -3.21 -0.73 -3.40
CA LEU A 98 -2.73 -0.75 -4.78
C LEU A 98 -2.34 -2.19 -5.13
N ALA A 99 -3.33 -3.07 -5.22
CA ALA A 99 -3.14 -4.45 -5.64
C ALA A 99 -3.55 -4.60 -7.11
N ALA A 100 -2.59 -4.93 -7.98
CA ALA A 100 -2.93 -5.53 -9.26
C ALA A 100 -3.44 -6.95 -9.00
N GLY A 101 -4.63 -7.30 -9.50
CA GLY A 101 -5.15 -8.67 -9.44
C GLY A 101 -6.22 -8.97 -8.38
N MET A 102 -6.78 -7.96 -7.69
CA MET A 102 -7.88 -8.19 -6.71
C MET A 102 -9.21 -8.67 -7.36
N ASN A 103 -9.26 -8.82 -8.69
CA ASN A 103 -10.44 -9.31 -9.42
C ASN A 103 -10.57 -10.85 -9.42
N GLN A 104 -9.75 -11.57 -8.64
CA GLN A 104 -9.77 -13.03 -8.51
C GLN A 104 -10.11 -13.48 -7.08
N ILE A 105 -11.07 -12.81 -6.46
CA ILE A 105 -11.71 -13.37 -5.25
C ILE A 105 -12.56 -14.54 -5.75
N HIS A 106 -11.99 -15.73 -5.73
CA HIS A 106 -12.74 -16.96 -5.91
C HIS A 106 -13.68 -17.07 -4.70
N HIS A 107 -14.99 -16.91 -4.91
CA HIS A 107 -15.93 -17.61 -4.05
C HIS A 107 -15.66 -19.09 -4.27
N ASP A 108 -15.34 -19.81 -3.19
CA ASP A 108 -15.17 -21.26 -3.21
C ASP A 108 -16.38 -21.91 -3.89
N ASP A 109 -16.11 -22.65 -4.97
CA ASP A 109 -16.92 -23.75 -5.58
C ASP A 109 -16.69 -23.95 -7.11
N ALA A 110 -15.71 -23.28 -7.75
CA ALA A 110 -15.42 -23.53 -9.17
C ALA A 110 -13.99 -24.06 -9.43
N PRO A 111 -13.82 -25.14 -10.20
CA PRO A 111 -12.49 -25.67 -10.53
C PRO A 111 -11.68 -24.68 -11.39
N PRO A 112 -10.34 -24.71 -11.30
CA PRO A 112 -9.48 -23.69 -11.89
C PRO A 112 -9.60 -23.67 -13.42
N LYS A 113 -10.18 -22.59 -13.97
CA LYS A 113 -10.11 -22.31 -15.41
C LYS A 113 -8.77 -21.70 -15.74
N LYS A 114 -7.99 -22.37 -16.60
CA LYS A 114 -6.86 -21.76 -17.31
C LYS A 114 -7.42 -20.63 -18.19
N SER A 115 -7.16 -19.37 -17.86
CA SER A 115 -7.43 -18.23 -18.74
C SER A 115 -6.11 -17.54 -19.08
N GLY A 116 -5.88 -17.38 -20.38
CA GLY A 116 -4.68 -16.79 -20.94
C GLY A 116 -4.49 -15.34 -20.53
N CYS A 117 -3.22 -14.95 -20.45
CA CYS A 117 -2.78 -13.56 -20.33
C CYS A 117 -3.39 -12.70 -21.42
N LEU A 118 -4.26 -11.78 -21.03
CA LEU A 118 -4.33 -10.48 -21.70
C LEU A 118 -3.51 -9.51 -20.86
N PRO A 119 -2.50 -8.83 -21.45
CA PRO A 119 -1.79 -7.79 -20.73
C PRO A 119 -2.78 -6.64 -20.44
N PRO A 120 -2.74 -6.06 -19.23
CA PRO A 120 -3.54 -4.87 -18.95
C PRO A 120 -3.11 -3.72 -19.89
N PRO A 121 -4.04 -2.87 -20.34
CA PRO A 121 -3.68 -1.68 -21.09
C PRO A 121 -2.77 -0.81 -20.21
N SER A 122 -1.70 -0.32 -20.82
CA SER A 122 -0.72 0.58 -20.23
C SER A 122 -1.41 1.72 -19.47
N ASN A 123 -1.00 1.93 -18.21
CA ASN A 123 -1.25 3.11 -17.37
C ASN A 123 -2.49 3.23 -16.48
N THR A 124 -3.30 2.19 -16.26
CA THR A 124 -4.36 2.27 -15.23
C THR A 124 -3.87 1.78 -13.87
N THR A 125 -3.32 2.67 -13.06
CA THR A 125 -3.23 2.44 -11.61
C THR A 125 -4.66 2.39 -11.06
N CYS A 126 -5.15 1.19 -10.76
CA CYS A 126 -6.44 1.02 -10.10
C CYS A 126 -6.26 1.46 -8.63
N VAL A 127 -6.73 2.66 -8.30
CA VAL A 127 -6.77 3.17 -6.92
C VAL A 127 -8.08 2.70 -6.31
N LEU A 128 -8.08 1.56 -5.63
CA LEU A 128 -9.19 1.21 -4.74
C LEU A 128 -8.96 1.88 -3.39
N SER A 129 -9.73 2.93 -3.12
CA SER A 129 -9.82 3.55 -1.79
C SER A 129 -10.70 2.67 -0.91
N VAL A 130 -10.10 1.82 -0.08
CA VAL A 130 -10.83 1.06 0.94
C VAL A 130 -10.91 1.91 2.19
N ARG A 131 -12.12 2.33 2.55
CA ARG A 131 -12.36 3.07 3.79
C ARG A 131 -12.58 2.04 4.90
N ILE A 132 -11.58 1.84 5.75
CA ILE A 132 -11.69 0.93 6.89
C ILE A 132 -12.21 1.74 8.08
N ALA A 133 -13.48 1.57 8.41
CA ALA A 133 -14.03 2.02 9.67
C ALA A 133 -13.64 0.99 10.73
N TRP A 134 -12.91 1.43 11.75
CA TRP A 134 -12.65 0.64 12.95
C TRP A 134 -13.58 1.19 14.03
N ASP A 135 -14.48 0.36 14.55
CA ASP A 135 -15.37 0.70 15.69
C ASP A 135 -14.57 0.91 16.99
#